data_AF-A0AAN4ZC69-F1
#
_entry.id   AF-A0AAN4ZC69-F1
#
_cell.length_a   1.000
_cell.length_b   1.000
_cell.length_c   1.000
_cell.angle_alpha   90.00
_cell.angle_beta   90.00
_cell.angle_gamma   90.00
#
_symmetry.space_group_name_H-M   'P 1'
#
loop_
_entity.id
_entity.type
_entity.pdbx_description
1 polymer ?
#
loop_
_entity_poly.entity_id
_entity_poly.type
_entity_poly.pdbx_seq_one_letter_code
_entity_poly.pdbx_strand_id
1 'polypeptide(L)'
;NYQAPERYAIGTVDIEEDYTFIHAMWPYGAHSPAESTKERLTHLPSVCIRSSNGSLAAWELMNSMGMMTHLFTLEAHRRKGLGLLVENLLSQCLIGEDVYVFKYVSKSNAHIVNSTKRNPFWSQWTTLDDQGEKREMMWTFSGFKYTG
;
A
#
# COMPACT_ATOMS: atom_id res chain seq x y z
N ASN A 1 10.10 -13.42 7.99
CA ASN A 1 8.72 -13.23 8.50
C ASN A 1 8.61 -11.88 9.17
N TYR A 2 7.72 -11.02 8.68
CA TYR A 2 7.44 -9.72 9.29
C TYR A 2 6.67 -9.92 10.60
N GLN A 3 6.95 -9.11 11.60
CA GLN A 3 6.24 -9.10 12.87
C GLN A 3 5.60 -7.73 13.08
N ALA A 4 4.35 -7.73 13.56
CA ALA A 4 3.70 -6.51 13.99
C ALA A 4 4.34 -6.00 15.31
N PRO A 5 4.39 -4.68 15.53
CA PRO A 5 4.77 -4.12 16.83
C PRO A 5 3.84 -4.60 17.95
N GLU A 6 4.29 -4.46 19.21
CA GLU A 6 3.46 -4.78 20.38
C GLU A 6 2.07 -4.10 20.28
N ARG A 7 1.02 -4.84 20.65
CA ARG A 7 -0.40 -4.42 20.60
C ARG A 7 -0.99 -4.28 19.19
N TYR A 8 -0.30 -4.80 18.19
CA TYR A 8 -0.81 -4.88 16.83
C TYR A 8 -0.73 -6.32 16.31
N ALA A 9 -1.61 -6.66 15.39
CA ALA A 9 -1.63 -7.95 14.72
C ALA A 9 -1.74 -7.76 13.21
N ILE A 10 -0.98 -8.58 12.46
CA ILE A 10 -1.19 -8.72 11.02
C ILE A 10 -2.50 -9.49 10.83
N GLY A 11 -3.38 -8.96 9.97
CA GLY A 11 -4.69 -9.55 9.73
C GLY A 11 -5.15 -9.40 8.30
N THR A 12 -6.35 -9.93 8.06
CA THR A 12 -7.10 -9.76 6.82
C THR A 12 -8.18 -8.72 7.00
N VAL A 13 -8.51 -8.02 5.92
CA VAL A 13 -9.66 -7.12 5.88
C VAL A 13 -10.93 -7.97 6.02
N ASP A 14 -11.82 -7.59 6.93
CA ASP A 14 -13.16 -8.14 6.99
C ASP A 14 -13.99 -7.37 5.97
N ILE A 15 -14.28 -7.99 4.83
CA ILE A 15 -14.85 -7.28 3.68
C ILE A 15 -16.19 -6.63 4.05
N GLU A 16 -17.07 -7.32 4.77
CA GLU A 16 -18.41 -6.82 5.06
C GLU A 16 -18.38 -5.68 6.09
N GLU A 17 -17.50 -5.77 7.07
CA GLU A 17 -17.40 -4.77 8.15
C GLU A 17 -16.53 -3.57 7.78
N ASP A 18 -15.46 -3.77 7.00
CA ASP A 18 -14.41 -2.76 6.81
C ASP A 18 -14.55 -1.94 5.53
N TYR A 19 -15.19 -2.45 4.46
CA TYR A 19 -15.07 -1.84 3.12
C TYR A 19 -15.57 -0.38 3.08
N THR A 20 -16.68 -0.09 3.75
CA THR A 20 -17.27 1.25 3.78
C THR A 20 -16.33 2.23 4.48
N PHE A 21 -15.71 1.80 5.58
CA PHE A 21 -14.75 2.62 6.32
C PHE A 21 -13.48 2.85 5.52
N ILE A 22 -12.89 1.80 4.94
CA ILE A 22 -11.71 1.91 4.07
C ILE A 22 -11.98 2.86 2.90
N HIS A 23 -13.16 2.77 2.29
CA HIS A 23 -13.57 3.65 1.19
C HIS A 23 -13.67 5.11 1.64
N ALA A 24 -14.32 5.38 2.78
CA ALA A 24 -14.49 6.73 3.31
C ALA A 24 -13.16 7.42 3.65
N MET A 25 -12.11 6.65 3.97
CA MET A 25 -10.77 7.18 4.25
C MET A 25 -9.96 7.52 2.99
N TRP A 26 -10.48 7.25 1.78
CA TRP A 26 -9.83 7.63 0.54
C TRP A 26 -10.19 9.08 0.15
N PRO A 27 -9.27 10.05 0.29
CA PRO A 27 -9.58 11.47 0.02
C PRO A 27 -9.94 11.74 -1.45
N TYR A 28 -9.55 10.85 -2.36
CA TYR A 28 -9.86 10.95 -3.80
C TYR A 28 -11.02 10.02 -4.20
N GLY A 29 -11.65 9.35 -3.24
CA GLY A 29 -12.74 8.39 -3.47
C GLY A 29 -14.11 9.00 -3.70
N ALA A 30 -14.27 10.33 -3.53
CA ALA A 30 -15.57 11.01 -3.53
C ALA A 30 -16.44 10.79 -4.79
N HIS A 31 -15.84 10.38 -5.91
CA HIS A 31 -16.55 10.09 -7.16
C HIS A 31 -16.65 8.59 -7.49
N SER A 32 -16.10 7.71 -6.65
CA SER A 32 -16.18 6.26 -6.81
C SER A 32 -17.21 5.69 -5.84
N PRO A 33 -18.05 4.71 -6.25
CA PRO A 33 -18.96 4.04 -5.33
C PRO A 33 -18.19 3.16 -4.34
N ALA A 34 -18.70 2.99 -3.11
CA ALA A 34 -18.05 2.16 -2.08
C ALA A 34 -17.94 0.69 -2.52
N GLU A 35 -18.89 0.23 -3.34
CA GLU A 35 -18.90 -1.07 -3.99
C GLU A 35 -17.63 -1.32 -4.81
N SER A 36 -17.05 -0.29 -5.43
CA SER A 36 -15.76 -0.44 -6.13
C SER A 36 -14.62 -0.85 -5.19
N THR A 37 -14.67 -0.41 -3.93
CA THR A 37 -13.71 -0.83 -2.90
C THR A 37 -14.03 -2.23 -2.40
N LYS A 38 -15.32 -2.57 -2.24
CA LYS A 38 -15.76 -3.93 -1.91
C LYS A 38 -15.26 -4.94 -2.95
N GLU A 39 -15.50 -4.69 -4.24
CA GLU A 39 -15.05 -5.55 -5.34
C GLU A 39 -13.53 -5.75 -5.35
N ARG A 40 -12.76 -4.68 -5.10
CA ARG A 40 -11.30 -4.78 -4.99
C ARG A 40 -10.87 -5.63 -3.81
N LEU A 41 -11.50 -5.47 -2.65
CA LEU A 41 -11.20 -6.27 -1.45
C LEU A 41 -11.58 -7.75 -1.63
N THR A 42 -12.64 -8.04 -2.38
CA THR A 42 -13.10 -9.40 -2.67
C THR A 42 -12.18 -10.12 -3.65
N HIS A 43 -11.69 -9.42 -4.68
CA HIS A 43 -11.07 -10.08 -5.82
C HIS A 43 -9.57 -9.81 -5.98
N LEU A 44 -9.01 -8.87 -5.23
CA LEU A 44 -7.62 -8.47 -5.35
C LEU A 44 -6.90 -8.54 -3.99
N PRO A 45 -5.58 -8.78 -3.98
CA PRO A 45 -4.80 -8.79 -2.75
C PRO A 45 -4.94 -7.48 -1.96
N SER A 46 -5.11 -7.63 -0.66
CA SER A 46 -5.09 -6.56 0.32
C SER A 46 -4.56 -7.09 1.65
N VAL A 47 -4.01 -6.19 2.47
CA VAL A 47 -3.50 -6.53 3.80
C VAL A 47 -3.94 -5.46 4.79
N CYS A 48 -4.09 -5.85 6.06
CA CYS A 48 -4.34 -4.89 7.12
C CYS A 48 -3.56 -5.21 8.40
N ILE A 49 -3.44 -4.20 9.24
CA ILE A 49 -3.01 -4.32 10.63
C ILE A 49 -4.20 -3.96 11.50
N ARG A 50 -4.49 -4.80 12.48
CA ARG A 50 -5.47 -4.53 13.54
C ARG A 50 -4.76 -4.13 14.82
N SER A 51 -5.37 -3.24 15.59
CA SER A 51 -4.93 -2.90 16.94
C SER A 51 -5.41 -3.98 17.93
N SER A 52 -4.91 -3.95 19.18
CA SER A 52 -5.25 -4.93 20.21
C SER A 52 -6.76 -5.00 20.54
N ASN A 53 -7.53 -3.99 20.18
CA ASN A 53 -8.99 -3.97 20.32
C ASN A 53 -9.74 -4.55 19.10
N GLY A 54 -9.04 -5.05 18.09
CA GLY A 54 -9.61 -5.60 16.85
C GLY A 54 -9.91 -4.56 15.75
N SER A 55 -9.84 -3.26 16.03
CA SER A 55 -10.09 -2.21 15.02
C SER A 55 -8.94 -2.12 14.01
N LEU A 56 -9.26 -1.74 12.77
CA LEU A 56 -8.27 -1.42 11.74
C LEU A 56 -7.33 -0.32 12.22
N ALA A 57 -6.04 -0.47 11.92
CA ALA A 57 -5.00 0.52 12.22
C ALA A 57 -4.27 1.02 10.97
N ALA A 58 -3.98 0.12 10.04
CA ALA A 58 -3.37 0.41 8.75
C ALA A 58 -3.80 -0.63 7.71
N TRP A 59 -3.75 -0.27 6.43
CA TRP A 59 -4.06 -1.18 5.32
C TRP A 59 -3.41 -0.71 4.02
N GLU A 60 -3.36 -1.61 3.05
CA GLU A 60 -3.01 -1.33 1.66
C GLU A 60 -3.72 -2.30 0.72
N LEU A 61 -4.09 -1.84 -0.47
CA LEU A 61 -4.88 -2.59 -1.44
C LEU A 61 -4.18 -2.61 -2.81
N MET A 62 -4.42 -3.65 -3.58
CA MET A 62 -4.16 -3.64 -5.02
C MET A 62 -5.34 -3.00 -5.79
N ASN A 63 -5.08 -2.48 -7.00
CA ASN A 63 -6.11 -2.12 -7.96
C ASN A 63 -6.12 -3.07 -9.18
N SER A 64 -7.08 -2.91 -10.08
CA SER A 64 -7.23 -3.78 -11.26
C SER A 64 -6.08 -3.71 -12.26
N MET A 65 -5.18 -2.72 -12.16
CA MET A 65 -3.97 -2.63 -12.97
C MET A 65 -2.75 -3.30 -12.32
N GLY A 66 -2.93 -3.98 -11.18
CA GLY A 66 -1.83 -4.60 -10.43
C GLY A 66 -1.04 -3.62 -9.55
N MET A 67 -1.48 -2.37 -9.44
CA MET A 67 -0.78 -1.34 -8.68
C MET A 67 -1.12 -1.42 -7.18
N MET A 68 -0.12 -1.23 -6.32
CA MET A 68 -0.32 -0.96 -4.89
C MET A 68 -0.87 0.45 -4.65
N THR A 69 -1.96 0.53 -3.91
CA THR A 69 -2.73 1.77 -3.71
C THR A 69 -3.37 1.80 -2.32
N HIS A 70 -3.92 2.95 -1.93
CA HIS A 70 -4.63 3.12 -0.66
C HIS A 70 -3.79 2.74 0.57
N LEU A 71 -2.46 2.93 0.50
CA LEU A 71 -1.63 2.87 1.70
C LEU A 71 -2.13 3.89 2.71
N PHE A 72 -2.65 3.42 3.83
CA PHE A 72 -3.21 4.28 4.85
C PHE A 72 -2.88 3.79 6.26
N THR A 73 -2.72 4.74 7.18
CA THR A 73 -2.60 4.48 8.62
C THR A 73 -3.42 5.54 9.34
N LEU A 74 -4.35 5.09 10.18
CA LEU A 74 -5.17 5.99 11.00
C LEU A 74 -4.28 6.83 11.90
N GLU A 75 -4.68 8.08 12.11
CA GLU A 75 -3.85 9.09 12.76
C GLU A 75 -3.37 8.66 14.16
N ALA A 76 -4.27 8.08 14.97
CA ALA A 76 -3.97 7.54 16.30
C ALA A 76 -2.91 6.40 16.32
N HIS A 77 -2.62 5.82 15.15
CA HIS A 77 -1.69 4.70 14.99
C HIS A 77 -0.46 5.05 14.12
N ARG A 78 -0.31 6.31 13.69
CA ARG A 78 0.85 6.77 12.91
C ARG A 78 2.14 6.77 13.74
N ARG A 79 3.28 6.86 13.03
CA ARG A 79 4.64 6.92 13.60
C ARG A 79 5.07 5.67 14.39
N LYS A 80 4.37 4.56 14.22
CA LYS A 80 4.65 3.24 14.84
C LYS A 80 5.16 2.20 13.84
N GLY A 81 5.52 2.61 12.62
CA GLY A 81 6.00 1.71 11.56
C GLY A 81 4.91 0.93 10.80
N LEU A 82 3.62 1.12 11.12
CA LEU A 82 2.54 0.31 10.55
C LEU A 82 2.36 0.48 9.04
N GLY A 83 2.51 1.71 8.52
CA GLY A 83 2.44 1.97 7.07
C GLY A 83 3.52 1.22 6.29
N LEU A 84 4.76 1.24 6.79
CA LEU A 84 5.86 0.47 6.18
C LEU A 84 5.61 -1.04 6.29
N LEU A 85 5.00 -1.49 7.38
CA LEU A 85 4.67 -2.89 7.58
C LEU A 85 3.63 -3.38 6.55
N VAL A 86 2.51 -2.68 6.36
CA VAL A 86 1.51 -3.07 5.34
C VAL A 86 2.07 -3.01 3.92
N GLU A 87 2.92 -2.01 3.62
CA GLU A 87 3.60 -1.89 2.32
C GLU A 87 4.48 -3.10 2.03
N ASN A 88 5.29 -3.51 2.99
CA ASN A 88 6.13 -4.69 2.83
C ASN A 88 5.30 -5.98 2.77
N LEU A 89 4.23 -6.10 3.56
CA LEU A 89 3.37 -7.28 3.55
C LEU A 89 2.67 -7.47 2.21
N LEU A 90 2.05 -6.42 1.67
CA LEU A 90 1.41 -6.50 0.36
C LEU A 90 2.44 -6.75 -0.73
N SER A 91 3.60 -6.08 -0.70
CA SER A 91 4.68 -6.34 -1.66
C SER A 91 5.10 -7.81 -1.67
N GLN A 92 5.22 -8.46 -0.51
CA GLN A 92 5.56 -9.88 -0.43
C GLN A 92 4.44 -10.80 -0.89
N CYS A 93 3.18 -10.44 -0.62
CA CYS A 93 2.04 -11.16 -1.16
C CYS A 93 2.08 -11.15 -2.69
N LEU A 94 2.26 -9.97 -3.30
CA LEU A 94 2.33 -9.80 -4.75
C LEU A 94 3.53 -10.52 -5.38
N ILE A 95 4.71 -10.45 -4.77
CA ILE A 95 5.88 -11.23 -5.21
C ILE A 95 5.60 -12.74 -5.15
N GLY A 96 4.87 -13.19 -4.13
CA GLY A 96 4.49 -14.61 -3.99
C GLY A 96 3.53 -15.09 -5.08
N GLU A 97 2.79 -14.18 -5.70
CA GLU A 97 1.84 -14.43 -6.80
C GLU A 97 2.45 -14.12 -8.18
N ASP A 98 3.78 -13.98 -8.28
CA ASP A 98 4.51 -13.61 -9.50
C ASP A 98 4.04 -12.28 -10.13
N VAL A 99 3.55 -11.34 -9.31
CA VAL A 99 3.11 -10.01 -9.72
C VAL A 99 4.22 -8.98 -9.52
N TYR A 100 4.50 -8.20 -10.57
CA TYR A 100 5.41 -7.05 -10.45
C TYR A 100 4.86 -6.00 -9.49
N VAL A 101 5.66 -5.63 -8.52
CA VAL A 101 5.27 -4.69 -7.47
C VAL A 101 5.62 -3.26 -7.87
N PHE A 102 4.60 -2.41 -8.01
CA PHE A 102 4.80 -1.00 -8.32
C PHE A 102 3.72 -0.10 -7.70
N LYS A 103 4.05 1.18 -7.55
CA LYS A 103 3.14 2.23 -7.07
C LYS A 103 3.43 3.59 -7.71
N TYR A 104 2.44 4.46 -7.69
CA TYR A 104 2.62 5.90 -7.91
C TYR A 104 2.47 6.66 -6.59
N VAL A 105 3.25 7.72 -6.43
CA VAL A 105 3.17 8.62 -5.28
C VAL A 105 2.93 10.02 -5.81
N SER A 106 1.90 10.70 -5.31
CA SER A 106 1.67 12.11 -5.65
C SER A 106 2.88 12.96 -5.23
N LYS A 107 3.33 13.84 -6.13
CA LYS A 107 4.44 14.78 -5.86
C LYS A 107 4.13 15.72 -4.69
N SER A 108 2.86 16.02 -4.44
CA SER A 108 2.44 16.84 -3.29
C SER A 108 2.58 16.11 -1.95
N ASN A 109 2.73 14.78 -1.95
CA ASN A 109 2.92 13.99 -0.74
C ASN A 109 4.41 13.79 -0.43
N ALA A 110 5.09 14.89 -0.12
CA ALA A 110 6.53 14.92 0.14
C ALA A 110 6.97 13.91 1.23
N HIS A 111 6.11 13.65 2.22
CA HIS A 111 6.39 12.68 3.28
C HIS A 111 6.56 11.26 2.71
N ILE A 112 5.63 10.80 1.87
CA ILE A 112 5.68 9.47 1.27
C ILE A 112 6.78 9.39 0.20
N VAL A 113 7.01 10.45 -0.57
CA VAL A 113 8.14 10.51 -1.53
C VAL A 113 9.46 10.31 -0.79
N ASN A 114 9.69 11.07 0.28
CA ASN A 114 10.93 10.97 1.06
C ASN A 114 11.05 9.64 1.80
N SER A 115 9.94 9.07 2.27
CA SER A 115 9.95 7.73 2.90
C SER A 115 10.29 6.64 1.89
N THR A 116 9.70 6.70 0.69
CA THR A 116 9.96 5.73 -0.38
C THR A 116 11.41 5.79 -0.84
N LYS A 117 11.98 7.00 -1.01
CA LYS A 117 13.41 7.20 -1.35
C LYS A 117 14.39 6.60 -0.35
N ARG A 118 14.02 6.54 0.94
CA ARG A 118 14.86 5.96 2.00
C ARG A 118 14.70 4.45 2.14
N ASN A 119 13.64 3.87 1.58
CA ASN A 119 13.40 2.43 1.68
C ASN A 119 14.28 1.72 0.63
N PRO A 120 15.22 0.84 1.06
CA PRO A 120 16.19 0.21 0.15
C PRO A 120 15.55 -0.73 -0.88
N PHE A 121 14.30 -1.12 -0.69
CA PHE A 121 13.58 -1.99 -1.63
C PHE A 121 12.88 -1.21 -2.74
N TRP A 122 12.66 0.10 -2.61
CA TRP A 122 11.99 0.88 -3.67
C TRP A 122 13.01 1.55 -4.59
N SER A 123 12.84 1.35 -5.89
CA SER A 123 13.59 2.04 -6.94
C SER A 123 12.69 2.99 -7.71
N GLN A 124 13.19 4.19 -7.99
CA GLN A 124 12.49 5.19 -8.79
C GLN A 124 12.83 5.03 -10.27
N TRP A 125 11.81 4.86 -11.10
CA TRP A 125 11.95 4.90 -12.55
C TRP A 125 11.73 6.32 -13.04
N THR A 126 12.60 6.76 -13.96
CA THR A 126 12.54 8.09 -14.55
C THR A 126 12.71 8.00 -16.05
N THR A 127 11.97 8.83 -16.77
CA THR A 127 12.08 9.02 -18.21
C THR A 127 12.64 10.42 -18.50
N LEU A 128 13.02 10.67 -19.74
CA LEU A 128 13.18 12.03 -20.27
C LEU A 128 11.86 12.45 -20.94
N ASP A 129 11.53 13.73 -20.90
CA ASP A 129 10.50 14.30 -21.76
C ASP A 129 11.07 14.75 -23.11
N ASP A 130 10.20 15.31 -23.96
CA ASP A 130 10.57 15.77 -25.31
C ASP A 130 11.62 16.88 -25.30
N GLN A 131 11.84 17.54 -24.15
CA GLN A 131 12.87 18.56 -23.95
C GLN A 131 14.17 17.98 -23.36
N GLY A 132 14.22 16.67 -23.10
CA GLY A 132 15.37 16.01 -22.46
C GLY A 132 15.38 16.15 -20.94
N GLU A 133 14.31 16.67 -20.33
CA GLU A 133 14.23 16.87 -18.89
C GLU A 133 13.75 15.61 -18.17
N LYS A 134 14.36 15.32 -17.02
CA LYS A 134 14.07 14.10 -16.25
C LYS A 134 12.67 14.19 -15.62
N ARG A 135 11.80 13.26 -15.97
CA ARG A 135 10.47 13.08 -15.37
C ARG A 135 10.38 11.79 -14.57
N GLU A 136 9.77 11.90 -13.39
CA GLU A 136 9.42 10.75 -12.57
C GLU A 136 8.31 9.94 -13.25
N MET A 137 8.48 8.63 -13.34
CA MET A 137 7.51 7.72 -13.95
C MET A 137 6.79 6.91 -12.88
N MET A 138 7.46 5.94 -12.27
CA MET A 138 6.87 5.03 -11.28
C MET A 138 7.88 4.58 -10.22
N TRP A 139 7.39 3.95 -9.16
CA TRP A 139 8.21 3.26 -8.17
C TRP A 139 8.02 1.76 -8.31
N THR A 140 9.10 1.00 -8.35
CA THR A 140 9.07 -0.47 -8.34
C THR A 140 9.73 -1.01 -7.09
N PHE A 141 9.21 -2.10 -6.56
CA PHE A 141 9.77 -2.76 -5.37
C PHE A 141 10.65 -3.93 -5.78
N SER A 142 11.94 -3.80 -5.52
CA SER A 142 12.94 -4.85 -5.67
C SER A 142 13.01 -5.65 -4.37
N GLY A 143 12.01 -6.49 -4.13
CA GLY A 143 12.04 -7.48 -3.07
C GLY A 143 12.62 -8.78 -3.62
N PHE A 144 13.88 -9.08 -3.33
CA PHE A 144 14.38 -10.42 -3.60
C PHE A 144 13.62 -11.44 -2.75
N LYS A 145 13.21 -12.55 -3.37
CA LYS A 145 13.48 -13.87 -2.79
C LYS A 145 14.71 -14.42 -3.52
N TYR A 146 15.76 -14.76 -2.78
CA TYR A 146 16.86 -15.56 -3.30
C TYR A 146 16.34 -16.98 -3.57
N THR A 147 16.40 -17.34 -4.84
CA THR A 147 16.47 -18.65 -5.50
C THR A 147 16.31 -19.91 -4.64
N GLY A 148 15.28 -20.68 -4.97
CA GLY A 148 15.48 -22.08 -5.35
C GLY A 148 15.64 -22.14 -6.87
#